data_AF-A0A0S3T8A9-F1
#
_entry.id   AF-A0A0S3T8A9-F1
#
_cell.length_a   1.000
_cell.length_b   1.000
_cell.length_c   1.000
_cell.angle_alpha   90.00
_cell.angle_beta   90.00
_cell.angle_gamma   90.00
#
_symmetry.space_group_name_H-M   'P 1'
#
loop_
_entity.id
_entity.type
_entity.pdbx_description
1 polymer ?
#
loop_
_entity_poly.entity_id
_entity_poly.type
_entity_poly.pdbx_seq_one_letter_code
_entity_poly.pdbx_strand_id
1 'polypeptide(L)'
;IGLAISKHLFLAYPQLDPGQLSDLLDANVSKEKLARVAIHRGLHRFIRQSFSSVLRDEIEQFEKAVTLEKYPVGIHGGSVGAPKVLSDIVESVAAAVYFDLGFDLEKFWERETSVWKSCWKKRIW
;
A
#
# COMPACT_ATOMS: atom_id res chain seq x y z
N ILE A 1 -1.81 4.14 8.12
CA ILE A 1 -2.64 3.23 7.29
C ILE A 1 -3.06 1.95 8.04
N GLY A 2 -2.13 1.26 8.72
CA GLY A 2 -2.42 0.01 9.44
C GLY A 2 -3.54 0.10 10.48
N LEU A 3 -3.65 1.22 11.21
CA LEU A 3 -4.74 1.42 12.18
C LEU A 3 -6.13 1.48 11.52
N ALA A 4 -6.25 2.12 10.36
CA ALA A 4 -7.53 2.22 9.64
C ALA A 4 -7.97 0.84 9.14
N ILE A 5 -7.03 0.08 8.57
CA ILE A 5 -7.27 -1.29 8.09
C ILE A 5 -7.57 -2.23 9.26
N SER A 6 -6.83 -2.13 10.36
CA SER A 6 -7.07 -2.92 11.57
C SER A 6 -8.45 -2.65 12.16
N LYS A 7 -8.85 -1.37 12.31
CA LYS A 7 -10.20 -1.00 12.74
C LYS A 7 -11.25 -1.58 11.78
N HIS A 8 -11.04 -1.47 10.47
CA HIS A 8 -11.97 -2.02 9.49
C HIS A 8 -12.09 -3.54 9.58
N LEU A 9 -10.97 -4.28 9.64
CA LEU A 9 -10.96 -5.73 9.75
C LEU A 9 -11.63 -6.20 11.04
N PHE A 10 -11.34 -5.54 12.17
CA PHE A 10 -11.96 -5.84 13.45
C PHE A 10 -13.49 -5.70 13.41
N LEU A 11 -14.00 -4.64 12.77
CA LEU A 11 -15.44 -4.40 12.63
C LEU A 11 -16.10 -5.29 11.58
N ALA A 12 -15.39 -5.62 10.50
CA ALA A 12 -15.92 -6.44 9.40
C ALA A 12 -15.93 -7.94 9.71
N TYR A 13 -15.04 -8.40 10.60
CA TYR A 13 -14.86 -9.81 10.93
C TYR A 13 -14.86 -10.06 12.44
N PRO A 14 -15.96 -9.75 13.16
CA PRO A 14 -16.04 -9.89 14.62
C PRO A 14 -15.88 -11.34 15.12
N GLN A 15 -16.03 -12.32 14.24
CA GLN A 15 -15.92 -13.76 14.53
C GLN A 15 -14.49 -14.31 14.47
N LEU A 16 -13.52 -13.55 13.97
CA LEU A 16 -12.15 -14.01 13.85
C LEU A 16 -11.39 -13.79 15.16
N ASP A 17 -10.48 -14.70 15.47
CA ASP A 17 -9.61 -14.56 16.62
C ASP A 17 -8.47 -13.54 16.38
N PRO A 18 -7.81 -13.05 17.44
CA PRO A 18 -6.73 -12.06 17.29
C PRO A 18 -5.56 -12.51 16.40
N GLY A 19 -5.26 -13.81 16.35
CA GLY A 19 -4.23 -14.36 15.46
C GLY A 19 -4.65 -14.25 14.00
N GLN A 20 -5.86 -14.69 13.68
CA GLN A 20 -6.43 -14.57 12.33
C GLN A 20 -6.54 -13.12 11.86
N LEU A 21 -6.92 -12.20 12.73
CA LEU A 21 -6.95 -10.77 12.41
C LEU A 21 -5.54 -10.21 12.14
N SER A 22 -4.54 -10.68 12.88
CA SER A 22 -3.14 -10.29 12.66
C SER A 22 -2.62 -10.82 11.32
N ASP A 23 -2.90 -12.07 10.99
CA ASP A 23 -2.54 -12.67 9.69
C ASP A 23 -3.21 -11.91 8.53
N LEU A 24 -4.49 -11.56 8.67
CA LEU A 24 -5.20 -10.74 7.69
C LEU A 24 -4.62 -9.33 7.59
N LEU A 25 -4.24 -8.71 8.70
CA LEU A 25 -3.62 -7.39 8.69
C LEU A 25 -2.28 -7.43 7.97
N ASP A 26 -1.41 -8.39 8.30
CA ASP A 26 -0.09 -8.55 7.69
C ASP A 26 -0.19 -8.87 6.20
N ALA A 27 -1.18 -9.68 5.81
CA ALA A 27 -1.48 -9.93 4.42
C ALA A 27 -1.87 -8.63 3.70
N ASN A 28 -2.63 -7.73 4.33
CA ASN A 28 -3.14 -6.50 3.70
C ASN A 28 -2.15 -5.32 3.75
N VAL A 29 -1.34 -5.20 4.79
CA VAL A 29 -0.47 -4.05 5.06
C VAL A 29 1.00 -4.43 4.87
N SER A 30 1.32 -5.04 3.72
CA SER A 30 2.71 -5.34 3.39
C SER A 30 3.38 -4.17 2.67
N LYS A 31 4.65 -3.91 2.98
CA LYS A 31 5.47 -2.91 2.29
C LYS A 31 5.49 -3.14 0.79
N GLU A 32 5.54 -4.40 0.36
CA GLU A 32 5.54 -4.77 -1.05
C GLU A 32 4.23 -4.38 -1.76
N LYS A 33 3.07 -4.54 -1.09
CA LYS A 33 1.77 -4.10 -1.62
C LYS A 33 1.72 -2.58 -1.72
N LEU A 34 2.17 -1.86 -0.69
CA LEU A 34 2.24 -0.39 -0.72
C LEU A 34 3.19 0.11 -1.81
N ALA A 35 4.32 -0.55 -2.03
CA ALA A 35 5.24 -0.21 -3.10
C ALA A 35 4.62 -0.39 -4.50
N ARG A 36 3.89 -1.49 -4.74
CA ARG A 36 3.14 -1.67 -6.01
C ARG A 36 2.09 -0.59 -6.20
N VAL A 37 1.41 -0.20 -5.11
CA VAL A 37 0.46 0.90 -5.13
C VAL A 37 1.15 2.21 -5.54
N ALA A 38 2.37 2.48 -5.08
CA ALA A 38 3.15 3.64 -5.51
C ALA A 38 3.40 3.63 -7.03
N ILE A 39 3.77 2.48 -7.61
CA ILE A 39 4.00 2.33 -9.06
C ILE A 39 2.71 2.53 -9.85
N HIS A 40 1.63 1.84 -9.48
CA HIS A 40 0.35 1.92 -10.19
C HIS A 40 -0.26 3.33 -10.18
N ARG A 41 0.09 4.15 -9.18
CA ARG A 41 -0.35 5.54 -9.06
C ARG A 41 0.67 6.55 -9.59
N GLY A 42 1.82 6.09 -10.10
CA GLY A 42 2.87 6.96 -10.60
C GLY A 42 3.55 7.80 -9.53
N LEU A 43 3.42 7.44 -8.24
CA LEU A 43 3.96 8.21 -7.12
C LEU A 43 5.49 8.23 -7.12
N HIS A 44 6.12 7.17 -7.64
CA HIS A 44 7.57 7.07 -7.79
C HIS A 44 8.18 8.18 -8.65
N ARG A 45 7.40 8.80 -9.53
CA ARG A 45 7.84 9.91 -10.39
C ARG A 45 8.03 11.23 -9.62
N PHE A 46 7.39 11.37 -8.47
CA PHE A 46 7.48 12.57 -7.64
C PHE A 46 8.60 12.49 -6.60
N ILE A 47 9.35 11.39 -6.60
CA ILE A 47 10.53 11.19 -5.76
C ILE A 47 11.64 12.11 -6.26
N ARG A 48 11.87 13.22 -5.56
CA ARG A 48 12.91 14.19 -5.93
C ARG A 48 14.28 13.52 -5.85
N GLN A 49 15.06 13.70 -6.92
CA GLN A 49 16.25 12.94 -7.36
C GLN A 49 17.50 12.97 -6.45
N SER A 50 17.38 13.19 -5.14
CA SER A 50 18.54 13.18 -4.22
C SER A 50 19.10 11.76 -3.93
N PHE A 51 18.60 10.74 -4.62
CA PHE A 51 18.99 9.35 -4.40
C PHE A 51 20.15 8.91 -5.29
N SER A 52 20.89 7.91 -4.80
CA SER A 52 21.97 7.26 -5.55
C SER A 52 21.45 6.68 -6.87
N SER A 53 22.33 6.53 -7.86
CA SER A 53 22.01 5.81 -9.11
C SER A 53 21.41 4.43 -8.84
N VAL A 54 21.92 3.75 -7.81
CA VAL A 54 21.45 2.42 -7.36
C VAL A 54 19.94 2.42 -7.05
N LEU A 55 19.44 3.38 -6.28
CA LEU A 55 18.00 3.38 -5.94
C LEU A 55 17.12 3.69 -7.16
N ARG A 56 17.61 4.51 -8.10
CA ARG A 56 16.90 4.73 -9.37
C ARG A 56 16.79 3.43 -10.15
N ASP A 57 17.89 2.68 -10.27
CA ASP A 57 17.91 1.40 -10.96
C ASP A 57 16.98 0.39 -10.29
N GLU A 58 16.95 0.34 -8.95
CA GLU A 58 16.02 -0.50 -8.18
C GLU A 58 14.55 -0.14 -8.44
N ILE A 59 14.20 1.15 -8.43
CA ILE A 59 12.84 1.63 -8.72
C ILE A 59 12.45 1.29 -10.16
N GLU A 60 13.35 1.48 -11.14
CA GLU A 60 13.07 1.17 -12.54
C GLU A 60 12.89 -0.33 -12.77
N GLN A 61 13.72 -1.18 -12.15
CA GLN A 61 13.56 -2.63 -12.20
C GLN A 61 12.24 -3.08 -11.59
N PHE A 62 11.88 -2.50 -10.44
CA PHE A 62 10.62 -2.78 -9.78
C PHE A 62 9.41 -2.30 -10.59
N GLU A 63 9.47 -1.10 -11.19
CA GLU A 63 8.43 -0.59 -12.10
C GLU A 63 8.23 -1.51 -13.31
N LYS A 64 9.32 -1.97 -13.94
CA LYS A 64 9.25 -2.93 -15.05
C LYS A 64 8.62 -4.25 -14.62
N ALA A 65 9.00 -4.78 -13.46
CA ALA A 65 8.41 -6.00 -12.93
C ALA A 65 6.90 -5.85 -12.72
N VAL A 66 6.46 -4.78 -12.05
CA VAL A 66 5.05 -4.51 -11.72
C VAL A 66 4.21 -4.22 -12.97
N THR A 67 4.77 -3.55 -13.99
CA THR A 67 4.05 -3.26 -15.24
C THR A 67 3.85 -4.50 -16.12
N LEU A 68 4.74 -5.49 -16.01
CA LEU A 68 4.62 -6.78 -16.69
C LEU A 68 3.70 -7.77 -15.94
N GLU A 69 3.36 -7.52 -14.68
CA GLU A 69 2.39 -8.32 -13.92
C GLU A 69 1.00 -8.22 -14.59
N LYS A 70 0.57 -9.32 -15.24
CA LYS A 70 -0.70 -9.42 -15.99
C LYS A 70 -1.95 -9.23 -15.11
N TYR A 71 -1.79 -9.21 -13.79
CA TYR A 71 -2.83 -8.96 -12.79
C TYR A 71 -2.30 -8.04 -11.68
N PRO A 72 -3.02 -6.97 -11.30
CA PRO A 72 -2.51 -5.93 -10.40
C PRO A 72 -2.35 -6.36 -8.92
N VAL A 73 -2.81 -7.55 -8.50
CA VAL A 73 -2.72 -7.98 -7.10
C VAL A 73 -2.76 -9.52 -7.05
N GLY A 74 -1.62 -10.18 -6.82
CA GLY A 74 -1.64 -11.64 -6.69
C GLY A 74 -0.38 -12.34 -6.21
N ILE A 75 0.81 -11.78 -6.41
CA ILE A 75 2.04 -12.49 -6.07
C ILE A 75 2.69 -11.82 -4.87
N HIS A 76 2.49 -12.42 -3.70
CA HIS A 76 3.50 -12.34 -2.65
C HIS A 76 4.75 -13.02 -3.21
N GLY A 77 5.84 -12.25 -3.42
CA GLY A 77 7.08 -12.79 -3.99
C GLY A 77 7.28 -12.46 -5.47
N GLY A 78 7.19 -11.18 -5.84
CA GLY A 78 7.87 -10.73 -7.05
C GLY A 78 9.36 -11.02 -6.92
N SER A 79 10.03 -11.47 -7.99
CA SER A 79 11.46 -11.82 -7.97
C SER A 79 12.39 -10.63 -7.64
N VAL A 80 11.83 -9.41 -7.57
CA VAL A 80 12.54 -8.15 -7.27
C VAL A 80 12.01 -7.60 -5.95
N GLY A 81 12.90 -7.42 -4.98
CA GLY A 81 12.55 -6.82 -3.70
C GLY A 81 12.02 -5.40 -3.88
N ALA A 82 10.90 -5.08 -3.22
CA ALA A 82 10.31 -3.76 -3.29
C ALA A 82 11.19 -2.70 -2.62
N PRO A 83 11.56 -1.60 -3.31
CA PRO A 83 12.29 -0.49 -2.70
C PRO A 83 11.47 0.14 -1.58
N LYS A 84 12.02 0.18 -0.36
CA LYS A 84 11.31 0.68 0.83
C LYS A 84 10.78 2.12 0.66
N VAL A 85 11.50 2.96 -0.06
CA VAL A 85 11.09 4.35 -0.33
C VAL A 85 9.70 4.45 -0.94
N LEU A 86 9.29 3.46 -1.75
CA LEU A 86 7.98 3.45 -2.40
C LEU A 86 6.85 3.22 -1.38
N SER A 87 7.03 2.31 -0.42
CA SER A 87 6.06 2.13 0.66
C SER A 87 6.01 3.36 1.56
N ASP A 88 7.17 3.91 1.93
CA ASP A 88 7.28 5.06 2.82
C ASP A 88 6.55 6.29 2.25
N ILE A 89 6.57 6.49 0.93
CA ILE A 89 5.84 7.58 0.28
C ILE A 89 4.32 7.38 0.38
N VAL A 90 3.83 6.18 0.11
CA VAL A 90 2.39 5.89 0.24
C VAL A 90 1.93 6.12 1.68
N GLU A 91 2.71 5.68 2.66
CA GLU A 91 2.43 5.93 4.07
C GLU A 91 2.45 7.43 4.40
N SER A 92 3.42 8.19 3.87
CA SER A 92 3.52 9.63 4.09
C SER A 92 2.35 10.41 3.50
N VAL A 93 1.89 10.04 2.29
CA VAL A 93 0.72 10.65 1.65
C VAL A 93 -0.54 10.31 2.43
N ALA A 94 -0.70 9.04 2.82
CA ALA A 94 -1.81 8.63 3.68
C ALA A 94 -1.82 9.38 5.01
N ALA A 95 -0.66 9.58 5.64
CA ALA A 95 -0.53 10.35 6.88
C ALA A 95 -0.90 11.83 6.67
N ALA A 96 -0.48 12.44 5.57
CA ALA A 96 -0.83 13.82 5.23
C ALA A 96 -2.35 13.98 5.03
N VAL A 97 -3.01 13.04 4.34
CA VAL A 97 -4.48 13.03 4.19
C VAL A 97 -5.15 12.83 5.54
N TYR A 98 -4.66 11.93 6.38
CA TYR A 98 -5.20 11.72 7.72
C TYR A 98 -5.10 12.98 8.60
N PHE A 99 -3.99 13.71 8.49
CA PHE A 99 -3.80 14.99 9.16
C PHE A 99 -4.77 16.07 8.65
N ASP A 100 -4.93 16.19 7.32
CA ASP A 100 -5.83 17.15 6.67
C ASP A 100 -7.31 16.91 7.06
N LEU A 101 -7.68 15.66 7.33
CA LEU A 101 -9.01 15.28 7.80
C LEU A 101 -9.24 15.51 9.30
N GLY A 102 -8.30 16.16 10.00
CA GLY A 102 -8.41 16.45 11.43
C GLY A 102 -8.32 15.19 12.30
N PHE A 103 -7.53 14.21 11.88
CA PHE A 103 -7.35 12.91 12.55
C PHE A 103 -8.65 12.07 12.64
N ASP A 104 -9.59 12.30 11.71
CA ASP A 104 -10.82 11.51 11.61
C ASP A 104 -10.57 10.22 10.83
N LEU A 105 -10.45 9.11 11.56
CA LEU A 105 -10.15 7.80 10.97
C LEU A 105 -11.27 7.27 10.07
N GLU A 106 -12.53 7.67 10.31
CA GLU A 106 -13.68 7.22 9.52
C GLU A 106 -13.72 7.94 8.18
N LYS A 107 -13.58 9.27 8.19
CA LYS A 107 -13.43 10.06 6.96
C LYS A 107 -12.19 9.63 6.16
N PHE A 108 -11.10 9.31 6.85
CA PHE A 108 -9.89 8.80 6.20
C PHE A 108 -10.19 7.49 5.46
N TRP A 109 -10.87 6.54 6.11
CA TRP A 109 -11.24 5.27 5.48
C TRP A 109 -12.19 5.44 4.27
N GLU A 110 -13.16 6.34 4.35
CA GLU A 110 -14.06 6.67 3.24
C GLU A 110 -13.32 7.27 2.03
N ARG A 111 -12.38 8.19 2.29
CA ARG A 111 -11.54 8.79 1.23
C ARG A 111 -10.59 7.76 0.64
N GLU A 112 -9.94 6.96 1.47
CA GLU A 112 -9.00 5.94 1.04
C GLU A 112 -9.68 4.87 0.18
N THR A 113 -10.84 4.36 0.60
CA THR A 113 -11.61 3.42 -0.21
C THR A 113 -12.03 4.02 -1.54
N SER A 114 -12.27 5.34 -1.63
CA SER A 114 -12.59 5.99 -2.91
C SER A 114 -11.36 6.16 -3.82
N VAL A 115 -10.25 6.67 -3.28
CA VAL A 115 -9.03 6.97 -4.03
C VAL A 115 -8.31 5.69 -4.44
N TRP A 116 -8.20 4.74 -3.51
CA TRP A 116 -7.44 3.50 -3.67
C TRP A 116 -8.31 2.30 -4.01
N LYS A 117 -9.58 2.51 -4.34
CA LYS A 117 -10.58 1.51 -4.75
C LYS A 117 -9.99 0.42 -5.64
N SER A 118 -9.25 0.74 -6.71
CA SER A 118 -8.69 -0.28 -7.62
C SER A 118 -7.54 -1.10 -7.03
N CYS A 119 -6.83 -0.56 -6.05
CA CYS A 119 -5.70 -1.22 -5.38
C CYS A 119 -6.18 -2.17 -4.27
N TRP A 120 -7.27 -1.81 -3.59
CA TRP A 120 -7.79 -2.58 -2.44
C TRP A 120 -9.08 -3.36 -2.74
N LYS A 121 -9.89 -2.97 -3.76
CA LYS A 121 -11.10 -3.74 -4.15
C LYS A 121 -10.77 -5.10 -4.74
N LYS A 122 -9.62 -5.26 -5.40
CA LYS A 122 -9.33 -6.50 -6.12
C LYS A 122 -8.86 -7.63 -5.23
N ARG A 123 -8.72 -7.43 -3.91
CA ARG A 123 -8.53 -8.52 -2.95
C ARG A 123 -8.61 -8.08 -1.48
N ILE A 124 -9.84 -7.89 -0.99
CA ILE A 124 -10.21 -8.30 0.39
C ILE A 124 -10.87 -9.70 0.31
N TRP A 125 -10.45 -10.53 -0.68
CA TRP A 125 -10.74 -11.96 -0.89
C TRP A 125 -9.74 -12.55 -1.91
#